data_AF-A0AAW2ZLV2-F1
#
_entry.id   AF-A0AAW2ZLV2-F1
#
_cell.length_a   1.000
_cell.length_b   1.000
_cell.length_c   1.000
_cell.angle_alpha   90.00
_cell.angle_beta   90.00
_cell.angle_gamma   90.00
#
_symmetry.space_group_name_H-M   'P 1'
#
loop_
_entity.id
_entity.type
_entity.pdbx_description
1 polymer ?
#
loop_
_entity_poly.entity_id
_entity_poly.type
_entity_poly.pdbx_seq_one_letter_code
_entity_poly.pdbx_strand_id
1 'polypeptide(L)'
;VDAGVFSVECIAAVHANEDDVSLVLGRTVEKEKNESYFHVLEKKEITTAINVSNAAFFDSEDDQNIPHGDSAIVIPITNESTGKVVAVINIDAAIQLTQEEKEQVDKIAKTIGKLTQEIDVREKLTSISNSALEWIKSTTNAKSAYFGILQDDNTIRYVAATEGNENMIGRTLERGSGVTFDAIDSGNMKYVPNISKDPRIKLFNEGMQRTGSFATVPIKSSSNQIIGVLSVDKLGTQDTFSPEELKNIQLSASIMGDSVDMLRRNELDTLQAQKLAIDSELTSQKQKTKTFFLSKMLSACRRELESLDNKALTELISYKTPPPAVHKIIKGVLYLLGHKKKDITEWDQCRKALKDNFLKKVSTYDPTSIQKKVKFSNCRTALKDLDYETVEKKSSGPAALLFNFTQITLQLRESAVQLRKSKLTNVSTAVEESDEEDV
;
A
#
# COMPACT_ATOMS: atom_id res chain seq x y z
N VAL A 1 -34.38 6.28 -45.99
CA VAL A 1 -33.58 5.69 -47.07
C VAL A 1 -33.35 4.26 -46.65
N ASP A 2 -33.94 3.34 -47.42
CA ASP A 2 -33.89 1.90 -47.19
C ASP A 2 -32.45 1.39 -47.08
N ALA A 3 -32.20 0.52 -46.09
CA ALA A 3 -31.61 -0.81 -46.28
C ALA A 3 -31.12 -1.39 -44.93
N GLY A 4 -31.71 -2.53 -44.55
CA GLY A 4 -31.02 -3.61 -43.83
C GLY A 4 -30.46 -3.35 -42.44
N VAL A 5 -31.29 -3.04 -41.43
CA VAL A 5 -30.94 -3.37 -40.04
C VAL A 5 -31.55 -4.74 -39.72
N PHE A 6 -30.77 -5.81 -39.84
CA PHE A 6 -31.16 -7.11 -39.34
C PHE A 6 -30.82 -7.17 -37.85
N SER A 7 -31.83 -7.31 -36.99
CA SER A 7 -31.60 -7.61 -35.58
C SER A 7 -31.41 -9.11 -35.42
N VAL A 8 -30.21 -9.55 -35.05
CA VAL A 8 -29.94 -10.95 -34.72
C VAL A 8 -29.64 -11.06 -33.22
N GLU A 9 -30.45 -11.92 -32.58
CA GLU A 9 -30.39 -12.55 -31.25
C GLU A 9 -29.83 -11.79 -30.03
N CYS A 10 -30.53 -11.97 -28.90
CA CYS A 10 -29.98 -11.64 -27.58
C CYS A 10 -28.81 -12.58 -27.29
N ILE A 11 -27.62 -12.01 -27.24
CA ILE A 11 -26.38 -12.73 -26.99
C ILE A 11 -25.92 -12.35 -25.59
N ALA A 12 -25.56 -13.35 -24.78
CA ALA A 12 -24.88 -13.09 -23.52
C ALA A 12 -23.37 -13.26 -23.70
N ALA A 13 -22.63 -12.22 -23.32
CA ALA A 13 -21.18 -12.19 -23.32
C ALA A 13 -20.68 -12.08 -21.89
N VAL A 14 -19.53 -12.69 -21.59
CA VAL A 14 -18.84 -12.42 -20.33
C VAL A 14 -17.87 -11.28 -20.58
N HIS A 15 -18.13 -10.13 -19.95
CA HIS A 15 -17.18 -9.02 -19.93
C HIS A 15 -16.38 -9.09 -18.63
N ALA A 16 -15.08 -9.30 -18.75
CA ALA A 16 -14.13 -9.28 -17.65
C ALA A 16 -13.14 -8.13 -17.86
N ASN A 17 -13.01 -7.26 -16.87
CA ASN A 17 -11.95 -6.26 -16.79
C ASN A 17 -11.24 -6.35 -15.42
N GLU A 18 -10.23 -5.51 -15.18
CA GLU A 18 -9.44 -5.54 -13.92
C GLU A 18 -10.30 -5.40 -12.64
N ASP A 19 -11.51 -4.85 -12.73
CA ASP A 19 -12.34 -4.47 -11.59
C ASP A 19 -13.72 -5.19 -11.51
N ASP A 20 -14.17 -5.86 -12.59
CA ASP A 20 -15.52 -6.43 -12.71
C ASP A 20 -15.60 -7.59 -13.73
N VAL A 21 -16.33 -8.65 -13.37
CA VAL A 21 -16.71 -9.75 -14.26
C VAL A 21 -18.23 -9.86 -14.28
N SER A 22 -18.80 -9.68 -15.46
CA SER A 22 -20.25 -9.53 -15.62
C SER A 22 -20.76 -10.27 -16.84
N LEU A 23 -22.00 -10.75 -16.74
CA LEU A 23 -22.76 -11.18 -17.89
C LEU A 23 -23.36 -9.95 -18.54
N VAL A 24 -22.97 -9.70 -19.78
CA VAL A 24 -23.50 -8.62 -20.60
C VAL A 24 -24.48 -9.23 -21.57
N LEU A 25 -25.76 -8.93 -21.37
CA LEU A 25 -26.80 -9.23 -22.34
C LEU A 25 -26.82 -8.09 -23.34
N GLY A 26 -26.64 -8.40 -24.62
CA GLY A 26 -26.65 -7.42 -25.68
C GLY A 26 -27.27 -7.98 -26.95
N ARG A 27 -27.29 -7.15 -27.97
CA ARG A 27 -27.67 -7.54 -29.33
C ARG A 27 -26.56 -7.13 -30.28
N THR A 28 -26.27 -7.97 -31.25
CA THR A 28 -25.38 -7.58 -32.35
C THR A 28 -26.17 -6.71 -33.32
N VAL A 29 -25.62 -5.55 -33.66
CA VAL A 29 -26.17 -4.67 -34.68
C VAL A 29 -25.19 -4.66 -35.84
N GLU A 30 -25.63 -5.19 -36.98
CA GLU A 30 -24.89 -5.08 -38.24
C GLU A 30 -25.21 -3.72 -38.88
N LYS A 31 -24.17 -2.92 -39.15
CA LYS A 31 -24.27 -1.73 -40.00
C LYS A 31 -23.84 -2.11 -41.42
N GLU A 32 -24.38 -1.44 -42.44
CA GLU A 32 -23.93 -1.66 -43.83
C GLU A 32 -22.41 -1.45 -43.93
N LYS A 33 -21.71 -2.44 -44.52
CA LYS A 33 -20.23 -2.58 -44.70
C LYS A 33 -19.48 -3.38 -43.62
N ASN A 34 -19.95 -4.58 -43.26
CA ASN A 34 -19.17 -5.58 -42.48
C ASN A 34 -18.75 -5.16 -41.06
N GLU A 35 -19.29 -4.06 -40.53
CA GLU A 35 -19.05 -3.65 -39.15
C GLU A 35 -20.21 -4.12 -38.27
N SER A 36 -19.88 -5.02 -37.34
CA SER A 36 -20.80 -5.54 -36.33
C SER A 36 -20.38 -5.01 -34.96
N TYR A 37 -21.28 -4.30 -34.27
CA TYR A 37 -21.02 -3.85 -32.91
C TYR A 37 -22.02 -4.45 -31.91
N PHE A 38 -21.53 -4.73 -30.71
CA PHE A 38 -22.32 -5.32 -29.64
C PHE A 38 -22.96 -4.22 -28.80
N HIS A 39 -24.27 -4.05 -28.93
CA HIS A 39 -25.00 -3.08 -28.12
C HIS A 39 -25.40 -3.71 -26.78
N VAL A 40 -24.79 -3.26 -25.70
CA VAL A 40 -25.11 -3.69 -24.33
C VAL A 40 -26.53 -3.25 -23.94
N LEU A 41 -27.38 -4.20 -23.59
CA LEU A 41 -28.75 -3.97 -23.15
C LEU A 41 -28.88 -4.06 -21.63
N GLU A 42 -28.21 -5.04 -21.02
CA GLU A 42 -28.25 -5.26 -19.59
C GLU A 42 -26.90 -5.86 -19.12
N LYS A 43 -26.41 -5.40 -17.96
CA LYS A 43 -25.23 -5.95 -17.30
C LYS A 43 -25.68 -6.63 -16.00
N LYS A 44 -25.49 -7.94 -15.89
CA LYS A 44 -25.79 -8.74 -14.70
C LYS A 44 -24.52 -9.22 -14.04
N GLU A 45 -24.48 -9.13 -12.72
CA GLU A 45 -23.43 -9.76 -11.93
C GLU A 45 -23.63 -11.28 -11.93
N ILE A 46 -22.56 -12.02 -12.25
CA ILE A 46 -22.58 -13.48 -12.20
C ILE A 46 -22.27 -13.86 -10.74
N THR A 47 -23.18 -14.52 -10.04
CA THR A 47 -22.96 -14.94 -8.64
C THR A 47 -23.08 -16.45 -8.45
N THR A 48 -23.59 -17.17 -9.44
CA THR A 48 -23.72 -18.63 -9.46
C THR A 48 -23.41 -19.16 -10.86
N ALA A 49 -23.18 -20.46 -10.98
CA ALA A 49 -23.11 -21.11 -12.29
C ALA A 49 -24.41 -20.90 -13.06
N ILE A 50 -24.31 -20.51 -14.33
CA ILE A 50 -25.45 -20.27 -15.20
C ILE A 50 -25.27 -20.98 -16.53
N ASN A 51 -26.36 -21.54 -17.05
CA ASN A 51 -26.42 -21.98 -18.43
C ASN A 51 -26.91 -20.81 -19.26
N VAL A 52 -26.11 -20.43 -20.25
CA VAL A 52 -26.42 -19.36 -21.18
C VAL A 52 -26.72 -20.00 -22.52
N SER A 53 -27.86 -19.65 -23.13
CA SER A 53 -28.17 -20.02 -24.51
C SER A 53 -27.69 -18.92 -25.45
N ASN A 54 -27.15 -19.28 -26.61
CA ASN A 54 -26.67 -18.36 -27.65
C ASN A 54 -25.62 -17.36 -27.12
N ALA A 55 -24.55 -17.88 -26.53
CA ALA A 55 -23.47 -17.05 -25.98
C ALA A 55 -22.47 -16.67 -27.07
N ALA A 56 -21.96 -15.43 -27.07
CA ALA A 56 -20.80 -15.04 -27.88
C ALA A 56 -19.67 -14.61 -26.98
N PHE A 57 -18.45 -14.94 -27.38
CA PHE A 57 -17.24 -14.67 -26.61
C PHE A 57 -16.46 -13.55 -27.28
N PHE A 58 -16.08 -12.54 -26.49
CA PHE A 58 -15.23 -11.46 -26.95
C PHE A 58 -13.87 -11.63 -26.29
N ASP A 59 -12.83 -11.81 -27.10
CA ASP A 59 -11.44 -11.68 -26.65
C ASP A 59 -11.02 -10.22 -26.83
N SER A 60 -10.44 -9.59 -25.81
CA SER A 60 -10.12 -8.16 -25.82
C SER A 60 -8.97 -7.79 -26.77
N GLU A 61 -8.26 -8.77 -27.32
CA GLU A 61 -7.06 -8.55 -28.15
C GLU A 61 -7.24 -8.90 -29.64
N ASP A 62 -8.32 -9.57 -30.05
CA ASP A 62 -8.57 -9.91 -31.45
C ASP A 62 -9.99 -9.48 -31.88
N ASP A 63 -10.05 -8.45 -32.73
CA ASP A 63 -11.25 -7.82 -33.31
C ASP A 63 -12.04 -8.75 -34.28
N GLN A 64 -11.76 -10.06 -34.24
CA GLN A 64 -12.48 -11.05 -35.02
C GLN A 64 -13.59 -11.66 -34.19
N ASN A 65 -14.78 -11.07 -34.34
CA ASN A 65 -16.05 -11.64 -33.90
C ASN A 65 -16.20 -13.07 -34.46
N ILE A 66 -15.93 -14.11 -33.66
CA ILE A 66 -16.30 -15.48 -33.99
C ILE A 66 -17.60 -15.80 -33.24
N PRO A 67 -18.78 -15.68 -33.89
CA PRO A 67 -20.03 -16.12 -33.29
C PRO A 67 -20.04 -17.65 -33.23
N HIS A 68 -19.84 -18.21 -32.04
CA HIS A 68 -20.14 -19.61 -31.78
C HIS A 68 -21.60 -19.69 -31.31
N GLY A 69 -22.49 -20.18 -32.17
CA GLY A 69 -23.92 -20.29 -31.92
C GLY A 69 -24.33 -21.41 -30.96
N ASP A 70 -23.57 -21.64 -29.89
CA ASP A 70 -23.82 -22.72 -28.94
C ASP A 70 -24.08 -22.21 -27.52
N SER A 71 -24.86 -23.00 -26.77
CA SER A 71 -25.09 -22.72 -25.34
C SER A 71 -23.75 -22.86 -24.60
N ALA A 72 -23.57 -22.18 -23.46
CA ALA A 72 -22.37 -22.25 -22.65
C ALA A 72 -22.72 -22.43 -21.17
N ILE A 73 -21.96 -23.27 -20.47
CA ILE A 73 -21.96 -23.33 -19.01
C ILE A 73 -20.91 -22.34 -18.53
N VAL A 74 -21.36 -21.30 -17.81
CA VAL A 74 -20.49 -20.29 -17.23
C VAL A 74 -20.41 -20.54 -15.73
N ILE A 75 -19.22 -20.88 -15.24
CA ILE A 75 -18.96 -21.14 -13.82
C ILE A 75 -18.12 -20.00 -13.25
N PRO A 76 -18.62 -19.22 -12.27
CA PRO A 76 -17.85 -18.13 -11.71
C PRO A 76 -16.70 -18.63 -10.84
N ILE A 77 -15.53 -18.02 -11.03
CA ILE A 77 -14.42 -18.10 -10.09
C ILE A 77 -14.58 -16.91 -9.15
N THR A 78 -14.92 -17.19 -7.90
CA THR A 78 -15.15 -16.16 -6.88
C THR A 78 -13.94 -16.07 -5.98
N ASN A 79 -13.44 -14.86 -5.74
CA ASN A 79 -12.47 -14.62 -4.68
C ASN A 79 -13.18 -14.78 -3.32
N GLU A 80 -12.82 -15.80 -2.55
CA GLU A 80 -13.50 -16.13 -1.28
C GLU A 80 -13.43 -15.00 -0.24
N SER A 81 -12.41 -14.12 -0.31
CA SER A 81 -12.29 -13.01 0.64
C SER A 81 -13.21 -11.83 0.33
N THR A 82 -13.40 -11.52 -0.95
CA THR A 82 -14.18 -10.35 -1.38
C THR A 82 -15.60 -10.72 -1.78
N GLY A 83 -15.87 -12.00 -2.04
CA GLY A 83 -17.13 -12.46 -2.62
C GLY A 83 -17.31 -12.02 -4.08
N LYS A 84 -16.31 -11.36 -4.68
CA LYS A 84 -16.38 -10.89 -6.07
C LYS A 84 -15.98 -12.00 -7.04
N VAL A 85 -16.66 -12.06 -8.17
CA VAL A 85 -16.24 -12.87 -9.30
C VAL A 85 -15.05 -12.20 -9.98
N VAL A 86 -13.94 -12.94 -10.08
CA VAL A 86 -12.65 -12.48 -10.61
C VAL A 86 -12.34 -13.07 -11.97
N ALA A 87 -12.99 -14.18 -12.31
CA ALA A 87 -12.91 -14.83 -13.61
C ALA A 87 -14.11 -15.77 -13.77
N VAL A 88 -14.30 -16.33 -14.95
CA VAL A 88 -15.27 -17.40 -15.19
C VAL A 88 -14.59 -18.55 -15.95
N ILE A 89 -15.07 -19.76 -15.73
CA ILE A 89 -14.77 -20.91 -16.59
C ILE A 89 -15.92 -21.04 -17.57
N ASN A 90 -15.61 -20.97 -18.86
CA ASN A 90 -16.58 -21.18 -19.93
C ASN A 90 -16.42 -22.60 -20.48
N ILE A 91 -17.53 -23.32 -20.57
CA ILE A 91 -17.58 -24.66 -21.16
C ILE A 91 -18.66 -24.66 -22.22
N ASP A 92 -18.28 -25.06 -23.43
CA ASP A 92 -19.22 -25.26 -24.53
C ASP A 92 -20.31 -26.28 -24.12
N ALA A 93 -21.58 -25.92 -24.23
CA ALA A 93 -22.69 -26.79 -23.84
C ALA A 93 -22.93 -27.95 -24.82
N ALA A 94 -22.27 -27.98 -25.98
CA ALA A 94 -22.15 -29.19 -26.78
C ALA A 94 -21.45 -30.32 -25.99
N ILE A 95 -20.63 -29.95 -25.00
CA ILE A 95 -20.04 -30.88 -24.03
C ILE A 95 -21.09 -31.19 -22.96
N GLN A 96 -21.77 -32.33 -23.10
CA GLN A 96 -22.66 -32.84 -22.05
C GLN A 96 -21.85 -33.32 -20.84
N LEU A 97 -21.56 -32.41 -19.91
CA LEU A 97 -20.94 -32.79 -18.65
C LEU A 97 -21.90 -33.63 -17.80
N THR A 98 -21.39 -34.77 -17.34
CA THR A 98 -21.98 -35.55 -16.25
C THR A 98 -22.05 -34.73 -14.96
N GLN A 99 -22.85 -35.17 -13.99
CA GLN A 99 -22.88 -34.50 -12.68
C GLN A 99 -21.52 -34.53 -11.97
N GLU A 100 -20.78 -35.63 -12.11
CA GLU A 100 -19.44 -35.76 -11.53
C GLU A 100 -18.45 -34.76 -12.15
N GLU A 101 -18.48 -34.57 -13.47
CA GLU A 101 -17.63 -33.58 -14.13
C GLU A 101 -18.01 -32.15 -13.75
N LYS A 102 -19.30 -31.84 -13.59
CA LYS A 102 -19.75 -30.54 -13.08
C LYS A 102 -19.23 -30.27 -11.66
N GLU A 103 -19.29 -31.27 -10.78
CA GLU A 103 -18.72 -31.18 -9.43
C GLU A 103 -17.20 -30.99 -9.46
N GLN A 104 -16.49 -31.65 -10.37
CA GLN A 104 -15.05 -31.47 -10.54
C GLN A 104 -14.69 -30.07 -11.01
N VAL A 105 -15.42 -29.50 -12.00
CA VAL A 105 -15.15 -28.14 -12.46
C VAL A 105 -15.49 -27.11 -11.39
N ASP A 106 -16.58 -27.29 -10.63
CA ASP A 106 -16.90 -26.43 -9.49
C ASP A 106 -15.78 -26.47 -8.42
N LYS A 107 -15.22 -27.65 -8.15
CA LYS A 107 -14.07 -27.80 -7.24
C LYS A 107 -12.82 -27.08 -7.76
N ILE A 108 -12.56 -27.12 -9.07
CA ILE A 108 -11.47 -26.37 -9.71
C ILE A 108 -11.71 -24.87 -9.56
N ALA A 109 -12.91 -24.38 -9.89
CA ALA A 109 -13.27 -22.96 -9.77
C ALA A 109 -13.07 -22.44 -8.33
N LYS A 110 -13.51 -23.21 -7.33
CA LYS A 110 -13.27 -22.91 -5.90
C LYS A 110 -11.78 -22.88 -5.56
N THR A 111 -11.00 -23.83 -6.08
CA THR A 111 -9.55 -23.89 -5.83
C THR A 111 -8.84 -22.67 -6.43
N ILE A 112 -9.20 -22.28 -7.66
CA ILE A 112 -8.65 -21.07 -8.30
C ILE A 112 -9.06 -19.82 -7.50
N GLY A 113 -10.33 -19.73 -7.05
CA GLY A 113 -10.81 -18.63 -6.22
C GLY A 113 -9.98 -18.42 -4.94
N LYS A 114 -9.61 -19.53 -4.27
CA LYS A 114 -8.70 -19.52 -3.11
C LYS A 114 -7.30 -19.04 -3.47
N LEU A 115 -6.73 -19.53 -4.58
CA LEU A 115 -5.41 -19.11 -5.04
C LEU A 115 -5.40 -17.61 -5.39
N THR A 116 -6.46 -17.10 -6.03
CA THR A 116 -6.59 -15.67 -6.33
C THR A 116 -6.64 -14.83 -5.06
N GLN A 117 -7.33 -15.30 -4.01
CA GLN A 117 -7.31 -14.64 -2.70
C GLN A 117 -5.88 -14.60 -2.12
N GLU A 118 -5.13 -15.71 -2.16
CA GLU A 118 -3.76 -15.74 -1.64
C GLU A 118 -2.82 -14.77 -2.39
N ILE A 119 -2.98 -14.69 -3.72
CA ILE A 119 -2.26 -13.73 -4.56
C ILE A 119 -2.58 -12.29 -4.15
N ASP A 120 -3.86 -11.95 -4.03
CA ASP A 120 -4.33 -10.62 -3.65
C ASP A 120 -3.81 -10.19 -2.26
N VAL A 121 -3.86 -11.09 -1.27
CA VAL A 121 -3.28 -10.85 0.06
C VAL A 121 -1.77 -10.59 -0.04
N ARG A 122 -1.05 -11.36 -0.86
CA ARG A 122 0.40 -11.21 -1.03
C ARG A 122 0.77 -9.88 -1.70
N GLU A 123 0.04 -9.45 -2.72
CA GLU A 123 0.25 -8.15 -3.34
C GLU A 123 0.00 -7.01 -2.35
N LYS A 124 -1.09 -7.09 -1.59
CA LYS A 124 -1.39 -6.11 -0.55
C LYS A 124 -0.30 -6.06 0.51
N LEU A 125 0.15 -7.22 1.02
CA LEU A 125 1.26 -7.29 1.98
C LEU A 125 2.54 -6.67 1.43
N THR A 126 2.84 -6.89 0.15
CA THR A 126 4.01 -6.27 -0.51
C THR A 126 3.88 -4.75 -0.52
N SER A 127 2.70 -4.21 -0.84
CA SER A 127 2.44 -2.77 -0.79
C SER A 127 2.63 -2.19 0.62
N ILE A 128 2.12 -2.85 1.66
CA ILE A 128 2.29 -2.41 3.06
C ILE A 128 3.75 -2.44 3.46
N SER A 129 4.45 -3.51 3.08
CA SER A 129 5.87 -3.69 3.37
C SER A 129 6.70 -2.58 2.76
N ASN A 130 6.46 -2.23 1.50
CA ASN A 130 7.18 -1.15 0.84
C ASN A 130 6.95 0.21 1.54
N SER A 131 5.70 0.53 1.92
CA SER A 131 5.41 1.74 2.70
C SER A 131 6.12 1.76 4.06
N ALA A 132 6.21 0.61 4.74
CA ALA A 132 6.95 0.49 5.99
C ALA A 132 8.46 0.68 5.79
N LEU A 133 9.04 0.11 4.74
CA LEU A 133 10.47 0.25 4.43
C LEU A 133 10.83 1.70 4.05
N GLU A 134 9.98 2.38 3.27
CA GLU A 134 10.13 3.81 2.99
C GLU A 134 10.08 4.66 4.26
N TRP A 135 9.14 4.35 5.16
CA TRP A 135 9.06 5.01 6.47
C TRP A 135 10.35 4.82 7.27
N ILE A 136 10.80 3.57 7.46
CA ILE A 136 12.03 3.25 8.20
C ILE A 136 13.24 3.98 7.62
N LYS A 137 13.40 4.00 6.29
CA LYS A 137 14.49 4.73 5.62
C LYS A 137 14.44 6.24 5.87
N SER A 138 13.25 6.82 6.07
CA SER A 138 13.06 8.25 6.31
C SER A 138 13.17 8.69 7.78
N THR A 139 12.99 7.76 8.73
CA THR A 139 12.95 8.05 10.17
C THR A 139 13.97 7.27 10.99
N THR A 140 14.97 6.71 10.33
CA THR A 140 16.13 6.07 10.94
C THR A 140 17.35 6.32 10.08
N ASN A 141 18.54 6.06 10.62
CA ASN A 141 19.79 5.99 9.88
C ASN A 141 20.11 4.57 9.43
N ALA A 142 19.09 3.73 9.22
CA ALA A 142 19.27 2.39 8.72
C ALA A 142 19.94 2.42 7.32
N LYS A 143 20.90 1.52 7.10
CA LYS A 143 21.44 1.25 5.78
C LYS A 143 20.47 0.41 4.97
N SER A 144 19.81 -0.54 5.63
CA SER A 144 18.89 -1.44 4.95
C SER A 144 17.81 -1.93 5.90
N ALA A 145 16.67 -2.29 5.31
CA ALA A 145 15.58 -2.95 6.00
C ALA A 145 14.94 -4.00 5.09
N TYR A 146 14.45 -5.06 5.71
CA TYR A 146 13.90 -6.23 5.04
C TYR A 146 12.67 -6.75 5.77
N PHE A 147 11.69 -7.18 5.00
CA PHE A 147 10.51 -7.87 5.52
C PHE A 147 10.55 -9.33 5.10
N GLY A 148 10.53 -10.22 6.09
CA GLY A 148 10.49 -11.67 5.91
C GLY A 148 9.16 -12.24 6.37
N ILE A 149 8.55 -13.10 5.56
CA ILE A 149 7.34 -13.86 5.91
C ILE A 149 7.77 -15.22 6.45
N LEU A 150 7.18 -15.63 7.57
CA LEU A 150 7.31 -16.98 8.10
C LEU A 150 6.44 -17.91 7.25
N GLN A 151 7.06 -18.82 6.48
CA GLN A 151 6.33 -19.72 5.56
C GLN A 151 5.78 -20.95 6.29
N ASP A 152 6.59 -21.48 7.20
CA ASP A 152 6.28 -22.56 8.14
C ASP A 152 7.01 -22.26 9.45
N ASP A 153 6.97 -23.16 10.43
CA ASP A 153 7.63 -22.94 11.72
C ASP A 153 9.17 -22.84 11.62
N ASN A 154 9.78 -23.15 10.47
CA ASN A 154 11.22 -23.31 10.32
C ASN A 154 11.86 -22.38 9.27
N THR A 155 11.09 -21.76 8.38
CA THR A 155 11.66 -21.01 7.26
C THR A 155 11.06 -19.61 7.14
N ILE A 156 11.93 -18.61 7.10
CA ILE A 156 11.57 -17.22 6.77
C ILE A 156 11.98 -16.96 5.32
N ARG A 157 11.06 -16.44 4.51
CA ARG A 157 11.35 -15.96 3.16
C ARG A 157 11.26 -14.44 3.10
N TYR A 158 12.32 -13.78 2.67
CA TYR A 158 12.34 -12.33 2.47
C TYR A 158 11.54 -11.95 1.22
N VAL A 159 10.57 -11.05 1.37
CA VAL A 159 9.65 -10.67 0.27
C VAL A 159 9.69 -9.18 -0.07
N ALA A 160 10.30 -8.35 0.78
CA ALA A 160 10.55 -6.94 0.48
C ALA A 160 11.88 -6.49 1.10
N ALA A 161 12.52 -5.54 0.44
CA ALA A 161 13.80 -4.96 0.84
C ALA A 161 13.85 -3.48 0.46
N THR A 162 14.62 -2.68 1.20
CA THR A 162 14.92 -1.30 0.81
C THR A 162 15.69 -1.26 -0.50
N GLU A 163 15.41 -0.23 -1.32
CA GLU A 163 16.09 0.07 -2.58
C GLU A 163 17.62 -0.16 -2.52
N GLY A 164 18.16 -0.84 -3.53
CA GLY A 164 19.57 -1.24 -3.62
C GLY A 164 19.90 -2.57 -2.93
N ASN A 165 18.91 -3.24 -2.33
CA ASN A 165 19.05 -4.55 -1.68
C ASN A 165 18.04 -5.58 -2.22
N GLU A 166 17.64 -5.45 -3.48
CA GLU A 166 16.68 -6.34 -4.14
C GLU A 166 17.18 -7.79 -4.17
N ASN A 167 18.49 -8.00 -4.10
CA ASN A 167 19.14 -9.31 -3.99
C ASN A 167 18.75 -10.11 -2.72
N MET A 168 18.12 -9.46 -1.74
CA MET A 168 17.55 -10.13 -0.55
C MET A 168 16.19 -10.75 -0.83
N ILE A 169 15.43 -10.24 -1.79
CA ILE A 169 14.09 -10.74 -2.11
C ILE A 169 14.20 -12.17 -2.63
N GLY A 170 13.39 -13.06 -2.07
CA GLY A 170 13.38 -14.49 -2.36
C GLY A 170 14.36 -15.33 -1.57
N ARG A 171 15.33 -14.73 -0.86
CA ARG A 171 16.24 -15.47 0.02
C ARG A 171 15.49 -16.06 1.21
N THR A 172 15.97 -17.20 1.70
CA THR A 172 15.43 -17.88 2.88
C THR A 172 16.41 -17.90 4.04
N LEU A 173 15.86 -17.89 5.25
CA LEU A 173 16.57 -18.13 6.50
C LEU A 173 15.92 -19.31 7.21
N GLU A 174 16.70 -20.36 7.45
CA GLU A 174 16.26 -21.54 8.18
C GLU A 174 16.43 -21.37 9.69
N ARG A 175 15.54 -22.00 10.46
CA ARG A 175 15.58 -22.03 11.93
C ARG A 175 16.93 -22.55 12.42
N GLY A 176 17.41 -21.96 13.51
CA GLY A 176 18.77 -22.20 14.00
C GLY A 176 19.86 -21.40 13.27
N SER A 177 19.52 -20.71 12.18
CA SER A 177 20.40 -19.73 11.54
C SER A 177 20.00 -18.31 11.90
N GLY A 178 20.93 -17.50 12.40
CA GLY A 178 20.64 -16.08 12.66
C GLY A 178 20.01 -15.82 14.02
N VAL A 179 20.14 -14.57 14.48
CA VAL A 179 19.40 -14.07 15.67
C VAL A 179 17.92 -13.80 15.38
N THR A 180 17.49 -13.90 14.13
CA THR A 180 16.13 -13.63 13.68
C THR A 180 15.11 -14.60 14.28
N PHE A 181 15.45 -15.88 14.37
CA PHE A 181 14.57 -16.86 15.02
C PHE A 181 14.49 -16.67 16.53
N ASP A 182 15.54 -16.18 17.20
CA ASP A 182 15.44 -15.81 18.62
C ASP A 182 14.36 -14.75 18.86
N ALA A 183 14.16 -13.84 17.89
CA ALA A 183 13.12 -12.81 17.96
C ALA A 183 11.72 -13.40 17.78
N ILE A 184 11.58 -14.37 16.87
CA ILE A 184 10.35 -15.14 16.69
C ILE A 184 10.03 -15.90 17.97
N ASP A 185 10.96 -16.72 18.47
CA ASP A 185 10.71 -17.62 19.60
C ASP A 185 10.40 -16.88 20.89
N SER A 186 11.11 -15.77 21.13
CA SER A 186 10.82 -14.93 22.30
C SER A 186 9.61 -14.02 22.11
N GLY A 187 9.11 -13.85 20.88
CA GLY A 187 8.11 -12.87 20.52
C GLY A 187 8.53 -11.42 20.82
N ASN A 188 9.82 -11.13 20.94
CA ASN A 188 10.34 -9.82 21.31
C ASN A 188 11.46 -9.39 20.36
N MET A 189 11.65 -8.09 20.20
CA MET A 189 12.76 -7.54 19.42
C MET A 189 14.11 -8.08 19.91
N LYS A 190 14.98 -8.41 18.96
CA LYS A 190 16.41 -8.66 19.21
C LYS A 190 17.21 -7.54 18.60
N TYR A 191 18.05 -6.93 19.43
CA TYR A 191 18.95 -5.87 19.03
C TYR A 191 20.39 -6.29 19.31
N VAL A 192 21.21 -6.30 18.26
CA VAL A 192 22.64 -6.58 18.28
C VAL A 192 23.39 -5.28 17.97
N PRO A 193 23.93 -4.59 18.98
CA PRO A 193 24.59 -3.29 18.79
C PRO A 193 25.94 -3.40 18.07
N ASN A 194 26.56 -4.58 18.08
CA ASN A 194 27.81 -4.82 17.36
C ASN A 194 27.85 -6.25 16.82
N ILE A 195 27.59 -6.38 15.52
CA ILE A 195 27.50 -7.70 14.86
C ILE A 195 28.84 -8.43 14.75
N SER A 196 29.97 -7.72 14.89
CA SER A 196 31.31 -8.35 14.88
C SER A 196 31.53 -9.25 16.10
N LYS A 197 30.78 -8.98 17.18
CA LYS A 197 30.86 -9.71 18.45
C LYS A 197 29.81 -10.80 18.59
N ASP A 198 28.83 -10.88 17.68
CA ASP A 198 27.79 -11.90 17.72
C ASP A 198 27.95 -12.88 16.53
N PRO A 199 28.52 -14.07 16.76
CA PRO A 199 28.76 -15.05 15.69
C PRO A 199 27.46 -15.58 15.10
N ARG A 200 26.32 -15.43 15.79
CA ARG A 200 25.01 -15.93 15.34
C ARG A 200 24.43 -15.09 14.22
N ILE A 201 24.90 -13.86 13.99
CA ILE A 201 24.47 -13.04 12.85
C ILE A 201 24.86 -13.73 11.54
N LYS A 202 23.86 -14.03 10.72
CA LYS A 202 24.06 -14.55 9.36
C LYS A 202 24.05 -13.40 8.37
N LEU A 203 25.17 -13.22 7.66
CA LEU A 203 25.26 -12.28 6.55
C LEU A 203 24.96 -13.03 5.25
N PHE A 204 24.09 -12.45 4.43
CA PHE A 204 23.74 -13.01 3.13
C PHE A 204 24.75 -12.64 2.03
N ASN A 205 25.57 -11.61 2.27
CA ASN A 205 26.64 -11.21 1.39
C ASN A 205 28.00 -11.55 2.03
N GLU A 206 28.66 -12.58 1.51
CA GLU A 206 29.92 -13.10 2.07
C GLU A 206 31.08 -12.10 1.99
N GLY A 207 31.03 -11.13 1.08
CA GLY A 207 32.05 -10.07 0.95
C GLY A 207 31.82 -8.85 1.85
N MET A 208 30.72 -8.81 2.60
CA MET A 208 30.37 -7.65 3.43
C MET A 208 31.19 -7.62 4.72
N GLN A 209 31.71 -6.44 5.07
CA GLN A 209 32.35 -6.25 6.36
C GLN A 209 31.38 -6.52 7.50
N ARG A 210 31.80 -7.34 8.47
CA ARG A 210 30.99 -7.71 9.64
C ARG A 210 31.03 -6.61 10.71
N THR A 211 30.56 -5.43 10.35
CA THR A 211 30.53 -4.23 11.22
C THR A 211 29.13 -3.61 11.23
N GLY A 212 28.84 -2.83 12.27
CA GLY A 212 27.56 -2.15 12.45
C GLY A 212 26.63 -2.86 13.41
N SER A 213 25.35 -2.54 13.29
CA SER A 213 24.30 -3.03 14.19
C SER A 213 23.12 -3.61 13.43
N PHE A 214 22.38 -4.48 14.10
CA PHE A 214 21.24 -5.21 13.53
C PHE A 214 20.10 -5.25 14.55
N ALA A 215 18.88 -4.95 14.12
CA ALA A 215 17.66 -5.10 14.90
C ALA A 215 16.67 -5.95 14.11
N THR A 216 15.98 -6.85 14.78
CA THR A 216 14.91 -7.64 14.15
C THR A 216 13.74 -7.78 15.11
N VAL A 217 12.55 -7.55 14.59
CA VAL A 217 11.31 -7.46 15.34
C VAL A 217 10.29 -8.44 14.75
N PRO A 218 9.69 -9.32 15.55
CA PRO A 218 8.61 -10.18 15.08
C PRO A 218 7.37 -9.33 14.76
N ILE A 219 6.74 -9.62 13.63
CA ILE A 219 5.49 -9.02 13.22
C ILE A 219 4.38 -9.93 13.67
N LYS A 220 3.55 -9.42 14.58
CA LYS A 220 2.51 -10.18 15.27
C LYS A 220 1.15 -9.70 14.83
N SER A 221 0.26 -10.64 14.57
CA SER A 221 -1.17 -10.39 14.53
C SER A 221 -1.72 -10.02 15.92
N SER A 222 -2.93 -9.48 15.96
CA SER A 222 -3.77 -9.28 17.14
C SER A 222 -4.08 -10.57 17.89
N SER A 223 -4.03 -11.73 17.24
CA SER A 223 -4.09 -13.05 17.92
C SER A 223 -2.73 -13.49 18.48
N ASN A 224 -1.71 -12.62 18.43
CA ASN A 224 -0.32 -12.87 18.85
C ASN A 224 0.38 -13.96 18.03
N GLN A 225 -0.19 -14.41 16.91
CA GLN A 225 0.49 -15.26 15.93
C GLN A 225 1.56 -14.44 15.19
N ILE A 226 2.76 -15.00 15.07
CA ILE A 226 3.87 -14.39 14.34
C ILE A 226 3.68 -14.66 12.85
N ILE A 227 3.63 -13.59 12.07
CA ILE A 227 3.46 -13.61 10.62
C ILE A 227 4.83 -13.62 9.91
N GLY A 228 5.83 -13.03 10.56
CA GLY A 228 7.13 -12.77 9.95
C GLY A 228 7.97 -11.85 10.81
N VAL A 229 8.94 -11.18 10.17
CA VAL A 229 9.92 -10.31 10.83
C VAL A 229 10.19 -9.04 10.03
N LEU A 230 10.36 -7.92 10.72
CA LEU A 230 11.00 -6.71 10.22
C LEU A 230 12.45 -6.71 10.69
N SER A 231 13.41 -6.81 9.78
CA SER A 231 14.84 -6.73 10.09
C SER A 231 15.41 -5.43 9.53
N VAL A 232 16.19 -4.71 10.33
CA VAL A 232 16.74 -3.39 10.02
C VAL A 232 18.18 -3.35 10.47
N ASP A 233 19.06 -2.78 9.65
CA ASP A 233 20.49 -2.81 9.94
C ASP A 233 21.23 -1.54 9.54
N LYS A 234 22.42 -1.40 10.11
CA LYS A 234 23.47 -0.43 9.73
C LYS A 234 24.73 -1.19 9.31
N LEU A 235 24.60 -2.27 8.54
CA LEU A 235 25.73 -3.13 8.16
C LEU A 235 26.79 -2.34 7.40
N GLY A 236 28.06 -2.67 7.64
CA GLY A 236 29.20 -2.00 7.02
C GLY A 236 29.54 -0.63 7.60
N THR A 237 28.90 -0.21 8.70
CA THR A 237 29.23 1.03 9.42
C THR A 237 29.73 0.76 10.84
N GLN A 238 30.00 1.81 11.62
CA GLN A 238 30.30 1.70 13.06
C GLN A 238 29.11 2.17 13.93
N ASP A 239 27.95 2.36 13.30
CA ASP A 239 26.81 3.01 13.93
C ASP A 239 25.90 2.01 14.67
N THR A 240 25.25 2.52 15.70
CA THR A 240 24.27 1.82 16.52
C THR A 240 22.89 2.43 16.33
N PHE A 241 21.82 1.69 16.62
CA PHE A 241 20.48 2.24 16.68
C PHE A 241 20.28 2.97 18.02
N SER A 242 19.72 4.17 17.98
CA SER A 242 19.27 4.83 19.20
C SER A 242 17.96 4.25 19.72
N PRO A 243 17.60 4.53 20.99
CA PRO A 243 16.31 4.11 21.54
C PRO A 243 15.10 4.58 20.72
N GLU A 244 15.17 5.77 20.11
CA GLU A 244 14.07 6.32 19.30
C GLU A 244 13.95 5.59 17.95
N GLU A 245 15.09 5.24 17.32
CA GLU A 245 15.07 4.40 16.11
C GLU A 245 14.49 3.02 16.41
N LEU A 246 14.92 2.37 17.49
CA LEU A 246 14.41 1.06 17.91
C LEU A 246 12.90 1.12 18.20
N LYS A 247 12.42 2.19 18.82
CA LYS A 247 10.99 2.43 19.04
C LYS A 247 10.23 2.57 17.72
N ASN A 248 10.75 3.32 16.76
CA ASN A 248 10.15 3.47 15.42
C ASN A 248 10.12 2.16 14.64
N ILE A 249 11.17 1.34 14.74
CA ILE A 249 11.22 -0.01 14.15
C ILE A 249 10.14 -0.90 14.79
N GLN A 250 10.05 -0.91 16.13
CA GLN A 250 9.05 -1.71 16.86
C GLN A 250 7.61 -1.29 16.55
N LEU A 251 7.35 0.02 16.49
CA LEU A 251 6.05 0.59 16.12
C LEU A 251 5.66 0.20 14.70
N SER A 252 6.60 0.25 13.76
CA SER A 252 6.37 -0.13 12.36
C SER A 252 5.96 -1.60 12.25
N ALA A 253 6.68 -2.50 12.94
CA ALA A 253 6.33 -3.92 12.98
C ALA A 253 4.93 -4.17 13.59
N SER A 254 4.56 -3.43 14.63
CA SER A 254 3.23 -3.51 15.24
C SER A 254 2.13 -3.09 14.26
N ILE A 255 2.30 -1.95 13.58
CA ILE A 255 1.31 -1.46 12.62
C ILE A 255 1.22 -2.38 11.40
N MET A 256 2.34 -2.97 10.96
CA MET A 256 2.31 -4.01 9.91
C MET A 256 1.47 -5.22 10.34
N GLY A 257 1.63 -5.67 11.59
CA GLY A 257 0.83 -6.75 12.18
C GLY A 257 -0.68 -6.46 12.14
N ASP A 258 -1.07 -5.28 12.64
CA ASP A 258 -2.46 -4.81 12.57
C ASP A 258 -2.96 -4.74 11.12
N SER A 259 -2.08 -4.32 10.21
CA SER A 259 -2.42 -4.25 8.79
C SER A 259 -2.71 -5.62 8.18
N VAL A 260 -1.90 -6.64 8.51
CA VAL A 260 -2.10 -8.00 8.02
C VAL A 260 -3.43 -8.56 8.50
N ASP A 261 -3.79 -8.31 9.76
CA ASP A 261 -5.06 -8.78 10.29
C ASP A 261 -6.25 -8.13 9.62
N MET A 262 -6.17 -6.82 9.36
CA MET A 262 -7.20 -6.12 8.62
C MET A 262 -7.34 -6.65 7.19
N LEU A 263 -6.23 -6.97 6.53
CA LEU A 263 -6.24 -7.62 5.22
C LEU A 263 -6.92 -8.99 5.27
N ARG A 264 -6.58 -9.81 6.29
CA ARG A 264 -7.18 -11.14 6.47
C ARG A 264 -8.68 -11.11 6.77
N ARG A 265 -9.16 -10.07 7.46
CA ARG A 265 -10.59 -9.89 7.78
C ARG A 265 -11.37 -9.19 6.67
N ASN A 266 -10.72 -8.80 5.57
CA ASN A 266 -11.29 -7.94 4.54
C ASN A 266 -11.91 -6.64 5.09
N GLU A 267 -11.35 -6.13 6.19
CA GLU A 267 -11.85 -4.97 6.95
C GLU A 267 -11.22 -3.65 6.48
N LEU A 268 -10.47 -3.66 5.38
CA LEU A 268 -9.86 -2.45 4.83
C LEU A 268 -10.91 -1.39 4.48
N ASP A 269 -12.13 -1.80 4.16
CA ASP A 269 -13.26 -0.91 3.84
C ASP A 269 -13.97 -0.34 5.07
N THR A 270 -13.86 -1.00 6.23
CA THR A 270 -14.45 -0.54 7.50
C THR A 270 -13.63 0.53 8.21
N LEU A 271 -12.62 1.09 7.55
CA LEU A 271 -11.72 2.11 8.09
C LEU A 271 -12.46 3.40 8.49
N GLN A 272 -12.90 3.47 9.74
CA GLN A 272 -13.41 4.67 10.40
C GLN A 272 -12.35 5.36 11.29
N ALA A 273 -11.12 4.84 11.38
CA ALA A 273 -10.18 5.27 12.41
C ALA A 273 -9.63 6.70 12.24
N GLN A 274 -9.72 7.29 11.03
CA GLN A 274 -9.46 8.71 10.78
C GLN A 274 -10.05 9.06 9.42
N LYS A 275 -10.99 10.00 9.36
CA LYS A 275 -11.57 10.47 8.08
C LYS A 275 -10.58 11.42 7.40
N LEU A 276 -9.57 10.88 6.74
CA LEU A 276 -8.70 11.66 5.86
C LEU A 276 -9.47 11.97 4.56
N ALA A 277 -9.23 13.12 3.96
CA ALA A 277 -9.92 13.50 2.73
C ALA A 277 -9.70 12.53 1.57
N ILE A 278 -8.54 11.86 1.51
CA ILE A 278 -8.28 10.84 0.48
C ILE A 278 -9.19 9.62 0.61
N ASP A 279 -9.75 9.32 1.79
CA ASP A 279 -10.47 8.07 2.03
C ASP A 279 -11.71 7.95 1.11
N SER A 280 -12.42 9.04 0.88
CA SER A 280 -13.54 9.09 -0.08
C SER A 280 -13.10 8.96 -1.55
N GLU A 281 -11.82 9.17 -1.83
CA GLU A 281 -11.25 9.07 -3.18
C GLU A 281 -10.60 7.70 -3.43
N LEU A 282 -10.41 6.85 -2.42
CA LEU A 282 -9.81 5.54 -2.58
C LEU A 282 -10.84 4.55 -3.13
N THR A 283 -10.73 4.23 -4.41
CA THR A 283 -11.65 3.32 -5.09
C THR A 283 -11.13 1.89 -5.13
N SER A 284 -9.81 1.68 -5.31
CA SER A 284 -9.23 0.34 -5.36
C SER A 284 -8.60 -0.11 -4.03
N GLN A 285 -8.64 -1.42 -3.76
CA GLN A 285 -8.05 -2.03 -2.57
C GLN A 285 -6.52 -1.81 -2.49
N LYS A 286 -5.83 -1.82 -3.63
CA LYS A 286 -4.40 -1.54 -3.73
C LYS A 286 -4.05 -0.14 -3.23
N GLN A 287 -4.85 0.87 -3.59
CA GLN A 287 -4.66 2.25 -3.15
C GLN A 287 -4.91 2.40 -1.64
N LYS A 288 -5.96 1.75 -1.13
CA LYS A 288 -6.28 1.71 0.31
C LYS A 288 -5.13 1.12 1.13
N THR A 289 -4.53 0.06 0.62
CA THR A 289 -3.42 -0.65 1.28
C THR A 289 -2.18 0.23 1.44
N LYS A 290 -1.78 0.95 0.39
CA LYS A 290 -0.62 1.88 0.41
C LYS A 290 -0.78 3.01 1.44
N THR A 291 -2.00 3.52 1.58
CA THR A 291 -2.29 4.68 2.44
C THR A 291 -2.59 4.28 3.88
N PHE A 292 -3.05 3.05 4.10
CA PHE A 292 -3.40 2.52 5.42
C PHE A 292 -2.23 2.58 6.41
N PHE A 293 -1.08 2.01 6.04
CA PHE A 293 0.10 1.98 6.92
C PHE A 293 0.48 3.39 7.35
N LEU A 294 0.59 4.30 6.39
CA LEU A 294 0.92 5.70 6.65
C LEU A 294 -0.16 6.42 7.48
N SER A 295 -1.43 6.09 7.32
CA SER A 295 -2.52 6.67 8.12
C SER A 295 -2.46 6.21 9.59
N LYS A 296 -2.11 4.93 9.82
CA LYS A 296 -1.90 4.39 11.18
C LYS A 296 -0.63 4.95 11.83
N MET A 297 0.45 5.08 11.08
CA MET A 297 1.68 5.72 11.53
C MET A 297 1.43 7.21 11.88
N LEU A 298 0.63 7.95 11.08
CA LEU A 298 0.24 9.32 11.38
C LEU A 298 -0.56 9.38 12.68
N SER A 299 -1.50 8.45 12.87
CA SER A 299 -2.28 8.35 14.10
C SER A 299 -1.40 8.10 15.32
N ALA A 300 -0.39 7.23 15.20
CA ALA A 300 0.57 6.98 16.28
C ALA A 300 1.40 8.22 16.60
N CYS A 301 1.95 8.88 15.58
CA CYS A 301 2.71 10.13 15.74
C CYS A 301 1.86 11.24 16.39
N ARG A 302 0.58 11.36 16.02
CA ARG A 302 -0.36 12.32 16.63
C ARG A 302 -0.61 12.03 18.12
N ARG A 303 -0.83 10.78 18.51
CA ARG A 303 -0.99 10.40 19.93
C ARG A 303 0.25 10.78 20.73
N GLU A 304 1.43 10.57 20.16
CA GLU A 304 2.67 10.96 20.80
C GLU A 304 2.81 12.48 20.93
N LEU A 305 2.46 13.23 19.87
CA LEU A 305 2.42 14.69 19.90
C LEU A 305 1.41 15.25 20.91
N GLU A 306 0.28 14.57 21.09
CA GLU A 306 -0.73 14.92 22.10
C GLU A 306 -0.27 14.60 23.53
N SER A 307 0.60 13.59 23.68
CA SER A 307 1.23 13.27 24.96
C SER A 307 2.39 14.20 25.32
N LEU A 308 2.89 15.00 24.37
CA LEU A 308 3.87 16.05 24.68
C LEU A 308 3.21 17.06 25.64
N ASP A 309 3.77 17.17 26.83
CA ASP A 309 3.33 18.17 27.79
C ASP A 309 3.69 19.59 27.30
N ASN A 310 3.10 20.61 27.95
CA ASN A 310 3.49 22.00 27.68
C ASN A 310 4.99 22.26 27.93
N LYS A 311 5.71 21.41 28.70
CA LYS A 311 7.15 21.58 28.97
C LYS A 311 8.00 21.21 27.75
N ALA A 312 7.64 20.18 26.99
CA ALA A 312 8.31 19.80 25.75
C ALA A 312 8.24 20.90 24.68
N LEU A 313 7.08 21.56 24.56
CA LEU A 313 6.97 22.79 23.77
C LEU A 313 7.73 23.96 24.40
N THR A 314 7.75 24.07 25.73
CA THR A 314 8.50 25.11 26.43
C THR A 314 9.99 25.02 26.13
N GLU A 315 10.55 23.80 25.99
CA GLU A 315 11.94 23.60 25.55
C GLU A 315 12.16 24.25 24.17
N LEU A 316 11.36 23.89 23.17
CA LEU A 316 11.45 24.47 21.83
C LEU A 316 11.29 26.00 21.86
N ILE A 317 10.35 26.52 22.65
CA ILE A 317 10.09 27.95 22.80
C ILE A 317 11.17 28.63 23.64
N SER A 318 11.98 27.92 24.41
CA SER A 318 13.00 28.53 25.27
C SER A 318 14.26 28.94 24.52
N TYR A 319 14.51 28.36 23.33
CA TYR A 319 15.69 28.70 22.54
C TYR A 319 15.72 30.18 22.17
N LYS A 320 16.79 30.86 22.59
CA LYS A 320 17.15 32.20 22.08
C LYS A 320 17.68 32.10 20.65
N THR A 321 18.59 31.15 20.44
CA THR A 321 19.12 30.78 19.12
C THR A 321 18.93 29.27 18.95
N PRO A 322 18.06 28.81 18.04
CA PRO A 322 17.77 27.39 17.89
C PRO A 322 18.93 26.69 17.18
N PRO A 323 19.16 25.39 17.45
CA PRO A 323 19.98 24.58 16.58
C PRO A 323 19.46 24.66 15.12
N PRO A 324 20.33 24.68 14.10
CA PRO A 324 19.90 24.80 12.70
C PRO A 324 18.89 23.72 12.27
N ALA A 325 19.06 22.49 12.78
CA ALA A 325 18.14 21.38 12.55
C ALA A 325 16.72 21.70 13.09
N VAL A 326 16.63 22.14 14.35
CA VAL A 326 15.37 22.54 14.99
C VAL A 326 14.69 23.64 14.18
N HIS A 327 15.43 24.69 13.78
CA HIS A 327 14.85 25.78 13.00
C HIS A 327 14.29 25.30 11.65
N LYS A 328 15.03 24.44 10.93
CA LYS A 328 14.57 23.84 9.67
C LYS A 328 13.29 23.01 9.84
N ILE A 329 13.24 22.16 10.87
CA ILE A 329 12.07 21.32 11.19
C ILE A 329 10.84 22.18 11.47
N ILE A 330 10.97 23.17 12.36
CA ILE A 330 9.87 24.05 12.74
C ILE A 330 9.36 24.84 11.54
N LYS A 331 10.26 25.36 10.69
CA LYS A 331 9.84 26.00 9.44
C LYS A 331 9.07 25.04 8.53
N GLY A 332 9.54 23.80 8.41
CA GLY A 332 8.85 22.74 7.67
C GLY A 332 7.40 22.56 8.13
N VAL A 333 7.20 22.36 9.44
CA VAL A 333 5.86 22.22 10.03
C VAL A 333 5.01 23.48 9.80
N LEU A 334 5.54 24.67 10.02
CA LEU A 334 4.80 25.92 9.82
C LEU A 334 4.40 26.14 8.35
N TYR A 335 5.23 25.72 7.38
CA TYR A 335 4.83 25.73 5.97
C TYR A 335 3.64 24.80 5.69
N LEU A 336 3.59 23.62 6.30
CA LEU A 336 2.46 22.70 6.19
C LEU A 336 1.18 23.33 6.79
N LEU A 337 1.30 23.98 7.95
CA LEU A 337 0.21 24.72 8.57
C LEU A 337 -0.21 26.00 7.80
N GLY A 338 0.54 26.38 6.76
CA GLY A 338 0.15 27.42 5.80
C GLY A 338 0.80 28.79 6.01
N HIS A 339 1.81 28.90 6.88
CA HIS A 339 2.60 30.12 7.02
C HIS A 339 3.39 30.42 5.75
N LYS A 340 3.50 31.70 5.37
CA LYS A 340 4.26 32.12 4.16
C LYS A 340 5.71 32.35 4.52
N LYS A 341 6.62 32.21 3.54
CA LYS A 341 8.08 32.40 3.74
C LYS A 341 8.41 33.69 4.49
N LYS A 342 7.80 34.80 4.09
CA LYS A 342 8.01 36.13 4.68
C LYS A 342 7.59 36.24 6.16
N ASP A 343 6.70 35.37 6.62
CA ASP A 343 6.14 35.39 7.97
C ASP A 343 6.95 34.54 8.95
N ILE A 344 7.88 33.70 8.45
CA ILE A 344 8.67 32.74 9.25
C ILE A 344 10.12 32.64 8.74
N THR A 345 10.70 33.79 8.35
CA THR A 345 12.11 33.86 7.92
C THR A 345 13.02 33.69 9.13
N GLU A 346 12.73 34.46 10.19
CA GLU A 346 13.52 34.55 11.42
C GLU A 346 12.97 33.65 12.53
N TRP A 347 13.85 33.23 13.44
CA TRP A 347 13.47 32.33 14.54
C TRP A 347 12.40 32.94 15.44
N ASP A 348 12.48 34.22 15.77
CA ASP A 348 11.50 34.87 16.65
C ASP A 348 10.08 34.82 16.07
N GLN A 349 9.95 34.83 14.75
CA GLN A 349 8.67 34.68 14.07
C GLN A 349 8.16 33.24 14.19
N CYS A 350 9.04 32.26 13.96
CA CYS A 350 8.73 30.83 14.13
C CYS A 350 8.30 30.54 15.57
N ARG A 351 9.08 31.02 16.54
CA ARG A 351 8.86 30.87 17.99
C ARG A 351 7.50 31.42 18.43
N LYS A 352 7.07 32.55 17.87
CA LYS A 352 5.72 33.10 18.13
C LYS A 352 4.61 32.19 17.58
N ALA A 353 4.82 31.59 16.41
CA ALA A 353 3.84 30.68 15.79
C ALA A 353 3.73 29.31 16.50
N LEU A 354 4.71 28.95 17.33
CA LEU A 354 4.63 27.78 18.21
C LEU A 354 3.71 28.00 19.42
N LYS A 355 3.26 29.24 19.67
CA LYS A 355 2.29 29.56 20.71
C LYS A 355 0.86 29.31 20.20
N ASP A 356 -0.07 29.15 21.15
CA ASP A 356 -1.52 29.05 20.95
C ASP A 356 -2.00 27.97 19.96
N ASN A 357 -2.45 26.83 20.52
CA ASN A 357 -3.05 25.72 19.79
C ASN A 357 -2.14 25.09 18.72
N PHE A 358 -0.82 25.30 18.77
CA PHE A 358 0.12 24.73 17.79
C PHE A 358 0.00 23.20 17.72
N LEU A 359 0.14 22.49 18.86
CA LEU A 359 0.02 21.03 18.88
C LEU A 359 -1.35 20.55 18.40
N LYS A 360 -2.43 21.25 18.77
CA LYS A 360 -3.78 20.95 18.27
C LYS A 360 -3.87 21.08 16.75
N LYS A 361 -3.30 22.14 16.17
CA LYS A 361 -3.26 22.33 14.70
C LYS A 361 -2.47 21.21 14.02
N VAL A 362 -1.34 20.80 14.59
CA VAL A 362 -0.52 19.69 14.08
C VAL A 362 -1.28 18.37 14.19
N SER A 363 -1.90 18.09 15.35
CA SER A 363 -2.61 16.83 15.59
C SER A 363 -3.88 16.68 14.75
N THR A 364 -4.54 17.78 14.35
CA THR A 364 -5.71 17.75 13.48
C THR A 364 -5.40 17.97 11.99
N TYR A 365 -4.14 18.19 11.59
CA TYR A 365 -3.79 18.56 10.22
C TYR A 365 -3.96 17.39 9.24
N ASP A 366 -4.87 17.49 8.27
CA ASP A 366 -5.02 16.49 7.21
C ASP A 366 -4.09 16.78 6.00
N PRO A 367 -3.03 15.97 5.79
CA PRO A 367 -2.08 16.16 4.69
C PRO A 367 -2.65 15.74 3.32
N THR A 368 -3.75 15.01 3.31
CA THR A 368 -4.31 14.39 2.11
C THR A 368 -5.30 15.30 1.39
N SER A 369 -5.93 16.24 2.09
CA SER A 369 -6.84 17.26 1.56
C SER A 369 -6.24 18.06 0.38
N ILE A 370 -7.11 18.57 -0.51
CA ILE A 370 -6.66 19.41 -1.63
C ILE A 370 -6.11 20.73 -1.07
N GLN A 371 -4.81 20.95 -1.30
CA GLN A 371 -4.06 22.08 -0.76
C GLN A 371 -3.01 22.58 -1.74
N LYS A 372 -2.57 23.83 -1.56
CA LYS A 372 -1.57 24.47 -2.42
C LYS A 372 -0.23 23.72 -2.38
N LYS A 373 0.25 23.26 -3.54
CA LYS A 373 1.55 22.56 -3.73
C LYS A 373 2.73 23.29 -3.07
N VAL A 374 2.68 24.63 -3.03
CA VAL A 374 3.74 25.48 -2.46
C VAL A 374 4.02 25.17 -0.99
N LYS A 375 3.02 24.77 -0.18
CA LYS A 375 3.22 24.41 1.24
C LYS A 375 4.21 23.25 1.38
N PHE A 376 3.95 22.18 0.63
CA PHE A 376 4.76 20.96 0.64
C PHE A 376 6.11 21.17 -0.03
N SER A 377 6.16 21.95 -1.11
CA SER A 377 7.43 22.34 -1.75
C SER A 377 8.33 23.11 -0.79
N ASN A 378 7.78 24.07 -0.05
CA ASN A 378 8.54 24.83 0.95
C ASN A 378 8.98 23.95 2.12
N CYS A 379 8.13 23.03 2.59
CA CYS A 379 8.49 22.04 3.59
C CYS A 379 9.68 21.17 3.12
N ARG A 380 9.60 20.57 1.92
CA ARG A 380 10.72 19.80 1.34
C ARG A 380 11.99 20.65 1.23
N THR A 381 11.86 21.89 0.75
CA THR A 381 13.00 22.80 0.62
C THR A 381 13.65 23.10 1.97
N ALA A 382 12.87 23.29 3.03
CA ALA A 382 13.39 23.54 4.37
C ALA A 382 14.16 22.34 4.94
N LEU A 383 13.77 21.12 4.54
CA LEU A 383 14.31 19.86 5.04
C LEU A 383 15.35 19.20 4.12
N LYS A 384 15.64 19.78 2.94
CA LYS A 384 16.41 19.13 1.85
C LYS A 384 17.77 18.57 2.27
N ASP A 385 18.44 19.21 3.23
CA ASP A 385 19.77 18.81 3.72
C ASP A 385 19.71 18.37 5.19
N LEU A 386 18.59 17.79 5.59
CA LEU A 386 18.37 17.30 6.94
C LEU A 386 18.10 15.80 6.87
N ASP A 387 19.15 15.02 7.11
CA ASP A 387 19.06 13.58 7.34
C ASP A 387 18.67 13.29 8.80
N TYR A 388 18.23 12.06 9.05
CA TYR A 388 17.81 11.65 10.39
C TYR A 388 18.98 11.72 11.39
N GLU A 389 20.21 11.46 10.96
CA GLU A 389 21.43 11.58 11.78
C GLU A 389 21.62 12.99 12.33
N THR A 390 21.43 14.00 11.49
CA THR A 390 21.51 15.39 11.91
C THR A 390 20.38 15.74 12.88
N VAL A 391 19.17 15.23 12.64
CA VAL A 391 18.04 15.43 13.56
C VAL A 391 18.34 14.80 14.92
N GLU A 392 18.76 13.55 14.94
CA GLU A 392 19.06 12.82 16.16
C GLU A 392 20.19 13.46 16.98
N LYS A 393 21.31 13.79 16.32
CA LYS A 393 22.49 14.34 17.02
C LYS A 393 22.36 15.81 17.40
N LYS A 394 21.55 16.59 16.68
CA LYS A 394 21.54 18.07 16.79
C LYS A 394 20.16 18.68 17.02
N SER A 395 19.14 17.89 17.30
CA SER A 395 17.80 18.37 17.66
C SER A 395 17.37 17.88 19.04
N SER A 396 16.19 18.29 19.49
CA SER A 396 15.55 17.81 20.72
C SER A 396 14.51 16.74 20.42
N GLY A 397 14.13 15.94 21.42
CA GLY A 397 13.08 14.92 21.29
C GLY A 397 11.79 15.45 20.63
N PRO A 398 11.25 16.61 21.05
CA PRO A 398 10.08 17.22 20.41
C PRO A 398 10.31 17.61 18.95
N ALA A 399 11.52 18.06 18.60
CA ALA A 399 11.87 18.38 17.22
C ALA A 399 11.97 17.11 16.36
N ALA A 400 12.53 16.01 16.88
CA ALA A 400 12.56 14.72 16.19
C ALA A 400 11.15 14.19 15.91
N LEU A 401 10.23 14.29 16.88
CA LEU A 401 8.84 13.89 16.67
C LEU A 401 8.12 14.76 15.62
N LEU A 402 8.37 16.07 15.63
CA LEU A 402 7.85 16.97 14.60
C LEU A 402 8.48 16.68 13.22
N PHE A 403 9.74 16.26 13.16
CA PHE A 403 10.37 15.80 11.92
C PHE A 403 9.66 14.55 11.38
N ASN A 404 9.42 13.55 12.23
CA ASN A 404 8.65 12.35 11.88
C ASN A 404 7.26 12.72 11.34
N PHE A 405 6.58 13.68 11.98
CA PHE A 405 5.31 14.24 11.49
C PHE A 405 5.42 14.86 10.08
N THR A 406 6.51 15.59 9.79
CA THR A 406 6.72 16.15 8.44
C THR A 406 6.97 15.05 7.41
N GLN A 407 7.75 14.01 7.74
CA GLN A 407 8.04 12.91 6.83
C GLN A 407 6.76 12.18 6.43
N ILE A 408 5.94 11.79 7.42
CA ILE A 408 4.69 11.08 7.13
C ILE A 408 3.68 11.92 6.36
N THR A 409 3.61 13.22 6.68
CA THR A 409 2.76 14.18 5.97
C THR A 409 3.15 14.28 4.50
N LEU A 410 4.45 14.34 4.20
CA LEU A 410 4.95 14.42 2.83
C LEU A 410 4.67 13.14 2.04
N GLN A 411 4.82 11.97 2.66
CA GLN A 411 4.54 10.66 2.03
C GLN A 411 3.03 10.46 1.77
N LEU A 412 2.17 10.78 2.74
CA LEU A 412 0.71 10.74 2.56
C LEU A 412 0.25 11.71 1.48
N ARG A 413 0.81 12.93 1.47
CA ARG A 413 0.51 13.91 0.42
C ARG A 413 0.88 13.39 -0.95
N GLU A 414 2.05 12.78 -1.08
CA GLU A 414 2.53 12.23 -2.34
C GLU A 414 1.62 11.12 -2.84
N SER A 415 1.24 10.19 -1.96
CA SER A 415 0.26 9.13 -2.28
C SER A 415 -1.08 9.72 -2.74
N ALA A 416 -1.58 10.76 -2.06
CA ALA A 416 -2.82 11.45 -2.43
C ALA A 416 -2.74 12.18 -3.78
N VAL A 417 -1.59 12.76 -4.12
CA VAL A 417 -1.39 13.43 -5.41
C VAL A 417 -1.25 12.42 -6.54
N GLN A 418 -0.51 11.33 -6.32
CA GLN A 418 -0.36 10.24 -7.29
C GLN A 418 -1.72 9.62 -7.63
N LEU A 419 -2.54 9.33 -6.61
CA LEU A 419 -3.90 8.82 -6.78
C LEU A 419 -4.74 9.72 -7.70
N ARG A 420 -4.82 11.02 -7.37
CA ARG A 420 -5.61 11.98 -8.15
C ARG A 420 -5.12 12.13 -9.58
N LYS A 421 -3.80 12.08 -9.80
CA LYS A 421 -3.22 12.10 -11.14
C LYS A 421 -3.60 10.86 -11.95
N SER A 422 -3.49 9.66 -11.36
CA SER A 422 -3.86 8.41 -12.05
C SER A 422 -5.32 8.40 -12.48
N LYS A 423 -6.23 8.95 -11.66
CA LYS A 423 -7.64 9.11 -12.04
C LYS A 423 -7.84 10.03 -13.25
N LEU A 424 -7.13 11.16 -13.30
CA LEU A 424 -7.24 12.09 -14.43
C LEU A 424 -6.70 11.48 -15.72
N THR A 425 -5.62 10.71 -15.66
CA THR A 425 -5.07 10.01 -16.82
C THR A 425 -6.05 8.97 -17.35
N ASN A 426 -6.64 8.15 -16.47
CA ASN A 426 -7.60 7.13 -16.87
C ASN A 426 -8.90 7.71 -17.45
N VAL A 427 -9.35 8.88 -16.98
CA VAL A 427 -10.51 9.58 -17.54
C VAL A 427 -10.19 10.16 -18.92
N SER A 428 -8.97 10.66 -19.16
CA SER A 428 -8.58 11.21 -20.47
C SER A 428 -8.54 10.13 -21.54
N THR A 429 -8.04 8.92 -21.23
CA THR A 429 -8.07 7.77 -22.15
C THR A 429 -9.48 7.23 -22.37
N ALA A 430 -10.35 7.28 -21.36
CA ALA A 430 -11.74 6.84 -21.50
C ALA A 430 -12.63 7.84 -22.29
N VAL A 431 -12.20 9.10 -22.42
CA VAL A 431 -12.90 10.13 -23.23
C VAL A 431 -12.36 10.18 -24.66
N GLU A 432 -11.08 9.88 -24.89
CA GLU A 432 -10.56 9.70 -26.25
C GLU A 432 -11.14 8.47 -26.96
N GLU A 433 -11.68 7.48 -26.23
CA GLU A 433 -12.49 6.37 -26.77
C GLU A 433 -13.98 6.71 -26.96
N SER A 434 -14.46 7.90 -26.56
CA SER A 434 -15.88 8.29 -26.67
C SER A 434 -16.17 9.45 -27.63
N ASP A 435 -15.16 10.04 -28.27
CA ASP A 435 -15.29 11.27 -29.06
C ASP A 435 -15.12 11.07 -30.59
N GLU A 436 -15.22 9.85 -31.11
CA GLU A 436 -15.50 9.62 -32.55
C GLU A 436 -16.99 9.26 -32.76
N GLU A 437 -17.86 10.27 -32.81
CA GLU A 437 -18.95 10.42 -33.79
C GLU A 437 -19.80 11.65 -33.44
N ASP A 438 -19.54 12.77 -34.12
CA ASP A 438 -20.56 13.74 -34.55
C ASP A 438 -19.96 14.67 -35.62
N VAL A 439 -20.11 14.27 -36.89
CA VAL A 439 -20.04 15.16 -38.07
C VAL A 439 -21.30 14.98 -38.90
#